data_AF-A0A821XB65-F1
#
_entry.id   AF-A0A821XB65-F1
#
_cell.length_a   1.000
_cell.length_b   1.000
_cell.length_c   1.000
_cell.angle_alpha   90.00
_cell.angle_beta   90.00
_cell.angle_gamma   90.00
#
_symmetry.space_group_name_H-M   'P 1'
#
loop_
_entity.id
_entity.type
_entity.pdbx_description
1 polymer ?
#
loop_
_entity_poly.entity_id
_entity_poly.type
_entity_poly.pdbx_seq_one_letter_code
_entity_poly.pdbx_strand_id
1 'polypeptide(L)'
;DLMESASSDAIPINNSGVLDVNGSAVSSDEITNYVLRKIKNDGRKDETDSENVYLIPHSSKPVNEYFNPKLLAGLYPTLFCYGHGSPEDQSRPVEINLREHIRYLSSYNDRCFERNHSFIFVVFNLLQRCDACFHAHLIATKPYFRVTAHEIQSLNSKDIEIALDHISTRTYSSEPNSVLKKLLNHIKTIGGRVMSSAYSRAALRTRIHALIFNQGLPSIFLTLYPADIHSPVALYFAGVNLDLDNIRAAYDYIQKS
;
A
#
# COMPACT_ATOMS: atom_id res chain seq x y z
N ASP A 1 25.62 -38.62 -17.30
CA ASP A 1 24.74 -38.33 -18.44
C ASP A 1 23.42 -37.74 -18.01
N LEU A 2 23.34 -36.42 -18.20
CA LEU A 2 22.21 -35.47 -18.23
C LEU A 2 22.68 -34.12 -17.68
N MET A 3 23.82 -33.66 -18.20
CA MET A 3 24.21 -32.26 -18.21
C MET A 3 24.58 -31.93 -19.66
N GLU A 4 23.59 -31.73 -20.51
CA GLU A 4 23.75 -30.90 -21.72
C GLU A 4 22.39 -30.51 -22.31
N SER A 5 22.35 -29.30 -22.86
CA SER A 5 21.20 -28.58 -23.45
C SER A 5 20.34 -27.70 -22.53
N ALA A 6 20.98 -26.70 -21.90
CA ALA A 6 20.31 -25.41 -21.69
C ALA A 6 20.77 -24.47 -22.82
N SER A 7 19.94 -24.33 -23.85
CA SER A 7 20.15 -23.44 -24.98
C SER A 7 20.29 -21.99 -24.53
N SER A 8 21.35 -21.37 -25.07
CA SER A 8 21.66 -19.94 -25.09
C SER A 8 20.44 -19.05 -25.37
N ASP A 9 19.86 -18.48 -24.33
CA ASP A 9 19.06 -17.24 -24.40
C ASP A 9 19.09 -16.53 -23.03
N ALA A 10 20.30 -16.38 -22.48
CA ALA A 10 20.52 -15.73 -21.19
C ALA A 10 20.20 -14.23 -21.31
N ILE A 11 19.03 -13.83 -20.83
CA ILE A 11 18.66 -12.43 -20.72
C ILE A 11 19.66 -11.77 -19.76
N PRO A 12 20.38 -10.71 -20.18
CA PRO A 12 21.34 -10.05 -19.30
C PRO A 12 20.59 -9.50 -18.09
N ILE A 13 20.98 -9.99 -16.92
CA ILE A 13 20.46 -9.53 -15.64
C ILE A 13 21.31 -8.33 -15.23
N ASN A 14 20.71 -7.15 -15.18
CA ASN A 14 21.38 -5.92 -14.80
C ASN A 14 21.10 -5.61 -13.32
N ASN A 15 22.08 -5.01 -12.65
CA ASN A 15 21.92 -4.55 -11.27
C ASN A 15 21.39 -3.12 -11.28
N SER A 16 20.07 -2.93 -11.25
CA SER A 16 19.47 -1.62 -10.99
C SER A 16 18.35 -1.74 -9.96
N GLY A 17 18.65 -1.30 -8.75
CA GLY A 17 17.72 -1.40 -7.64
C GLY A 17 18.51 -1.33 -6.36
N VAL A 18 18.55 -0.14 -5.78
CA VAL A 18 18.95 0.03 -4.40
C VAL A 18 17.68 0.26 -3.61
N LEU A 19 17.40 -0.64 -2.67
CA LEU A 19 16.28 -0.49 -1.76
C LEU A 19 16.77 0.33 -0.56
N ASP A 20 16.41 1.61 -0.51
CA ASP A 20 16.60 2.41 0.70
C ASP A 20 15.61 1.89 1.77
N VAL A 21 16.13 1.20 2.77
CA VAL A 21 15.35 0.62 3.87
C VAL A 21 14.89 1.70 4.86
N ASN A 22 15.52 2.89 4.84
CA ASN A 22 15.28 3.96 5.80
C ASN A 22 14.37 5.09 5.26
N GLY A 23 13.96 5.04 3.99
CA GLY A 23 12.97 5.96 3.41
C GLY A 23 13.40 7.43 3.42
N SER A 24 14.71 7.69 3.42
CA SER A 24 15.24 9.04 3.23
C SER A 24 15.14 9.41 1.74
N ALA A 25 14.69 10.63 1.45
CA ALA A 25 14.46 11.09 0.08
C ALA A 25 15.77 11.32 -0.71
N VAL A 26 16.53 10.26 -0.95
CA VAL A 26 17.82 10.29 -1.64
C VAL A 26 17.60 9.84 -3.09
N SER A 27 18.14 10.61 -4.04
CA SER A 27 18.01 10.34 -5.47
C SER A 27 18.70 9.02 -5.84
N SER A 28 18.13 8.23 -6.76
CA SER A 28 18.71 6.97 -7.27
C SER A 28 20.17 7.15 -7.73
N ASP A 29 20.50 8.32 -8.28
CA ASP A 29 21.86 8.67 -8.72
C ASP A 29 22.81 8.89 -7.54
N GLU A 30 22.35 9.50 -6.46
CA GLU A 30 23.14 9.71 -5.24
C GLU A 30 23.43 8.39 -4.53
N ILE A 31 22.45 7.49 -4.48
CA ILE A 31 22.60 6.16 -3.90
C ILE A 31 23.57 5.32 -4.75
N THR A 32 23.43 5.33 -6.08
CA THR A 32 24.34 4.61 -6.98
C THR A 32 25.78 5.12 -6.85
N ASN A 33 25.96 6.43 -6.77
CA ASN A 33 27.28 7.04 -6.55
C ASN A 33 27.85 6.72 -5.16
N TYR A 34 27.02 6.67 -4.11
CA TYR A 34 27.42 6.27 -2.76
C TYR A 34 27.88 4.81 -2.73
N VAL A 35 27.13 3.90 -3.36
CA VAL A 35 27.47 2.47 -3.49
C VAL A 35 28.79 2.28 -4.25
N LEU A 36 28.97 2.96 -5.39
CA LEU A 36 30.21 2.91 -6.17
C LEU A 36 31.41 3.43 -5.36
N ARG A 37 31.22 4.48 -4.55
CA ARG A 37 32.27 4.98 -3.65
C ARG A 37 32.60 3.98 -2.54
N LYS A 38 31.60 3.32 -1.94
CA LYS A 38 31.79 2.30 -0.90
C LYS A 38 32.54 1.08 -1.43
N ILE A 39 32.17 0.56 -2.61
CA ILE A 39 32.87 -0.54 -3.29
C ILE A 39 34.31 -0.16 -3.64
N LYS A 40 34.55 1.08 -4.09
CA LYS A 40 35.90 1.57 -4.41
C LYS A 40 36.78 1.78 -3.17
N ASN A 41 36.18 2.04 -2.02
CA ASN A 41 36.88 2.35 -0.77
C ASN A 41 37.06 1.15 0.18
N ASP A 42 36.59 -0.04 -0.19
CA ASP A 42 36.67 -1.30 0.60
C ASP A 42 38.12 -1.79 0.87
N GLY A 43 39.13 -0.99 0.54
CA GLY A 43 40.51 -1.13 1.00
C GLY A 43 40.80 -0.50 2.38
N ARG A 44 39.88 0.24 2.99
CA ARG A 44 40.06 0.84 4.33
C ARG A 44 38.85 0.52 5.21
N LYS A 45 39.07 -0.41 6.15
CA LYS A 45 38.14 -0.82 7.19
C LYS A 45 37.96 0.31 8.20
N ASP A 46 36.83 1.00 8.17
CA ASP A 46 36.32 1.76 9.32
C ASP A 46 34.96 1.16 9.73
N GLU A 47 34.90 0.68 10.97
CA GLU A 47 33.83 -0.13 11.57
C GLU A 47 32.71 0.73 12.20
N THR A 48 32.12 1.66 11.46
CA THR A 48 30.99 2.46 11.95
C THR A 48 29.77 2.32 11.02
N ASP A 49 28.72 1.69 11.57
CA ASP A 49 27.38 1.46 11.00
C ASP A 49 27.32 1.15 9.50
N SER A 50 27.41 -0.14 9.19
CA SER A 50 27.19 -0.65 7.84
C SER A 50 25.71 -0.56 7.46
N GLU A 51 25.30 0.55 6.85
CA GLU A 51 24.09 0.56 6.04
C GLU A 51 24.23 -0.50 4.94
N ASN A 52 23.45 -1.58 5.06
CA ASN A 52 23.47 -2.72 4.16
C ASN A 52 22.74 -2.35 2.87
N VAL A 53 23.52 -2.05 1.83
CA VAL A 53 23.01 -1.83 0.49
C VAL A 53 22.87 -3.19 -0.20
N TYR A 54 21.63 -3.57 -0.50
CA TYR A 54 21.33 -4.78 -1.27
C TYR A 54 21.23 -4.44 -2.77
N LEU A 55 22.04 -5.12 -3.58
CA LEU A 55 21.91 -5.11 -5.03
C LEU A 55 20.95 -6.23 -5.44
N ILE A 56 19.75 -5.86 -5.91
CA ILE A 56 18.78 -6.84 -6.40
C ILE A 56 18.93 -6.95 -7.91
N PRO A 57 19.42 -8.09 -8.42
CA PRO A 57 19.60 -8.28 -9.86
C PRO A 57 18.23 -8.48 -10.53
N HIS A 58 17.99 -7.81 -11.66
CA HIS A 58 16.73 -7.93 -12.40
C HIS A 58 16.94 -7.98 -13.91
N SER A 59 15.96 -8.52 -14.63
CA SER A 59 15.93 -8.49 -16.09
C SER A 59 15.60 -7.08 -16.59
N SER A 60 16.08 -6.73 -17.79
CA SER A 60 15.66 -5.52 -18.51
C SER A 60 14.21 -5.57 -18.99
N LYS A 61 13.64 -6.77 -19.11
CA LYS A 61 12.25 -6.97 -19.56
C LYS A 61 11.32 -7.01 -18.35
N PRO A 62 10.37 -6.06 -18.22
CA PRO A 62 9.36 -6.11 -17.18
C PRO A 62 8.47 -7.34 -17.38
N VAL A 63 8.13 -8.00 -16.28
CA VAL A 63 7.26 -9.18 -16.28
C VAL A 63 5.83 -8.75 -15.98
N ASN A 64 4.86 -9.32 -16.71
CA ASN A 64 3.45 -9.08 -16.42
C ASN A 64 3.08 -9.67 -15.04
N GLU A 65 2.40 -8.85 -14.25
CA GLU A 65 1.85 -9.25 -12.95
C GLU A 65 0.54 -10.04 -13.11
N TYR A 66 -0.27 -9.71 -14.12
CA TYR A 66 -1.54 -10.38 -14.39
C TYR A 66 -1.35 -11.74 -15.04
N PHE A 67 -2.17 -12.71 -14.65
CA PHE A 67 -2.19 -14.06 -15.18
C PHE A 67 -0.83 -14.76 -15.10
N ASN A 68 -0.10 -14.48 -14.02
CA ASN A 68 1.24 -15.00 -13.79
C ASN A 68 1.28 -15.94 -12.58
N PRO A 69 1.00 -17.24 -12.76
CA PRO A 69 0.98 -18.21 -11.65
C PRO A 69 2.35 -18.42 -11.01
N LYS A 70 3.44 -18.00 -11.67
CA LYS A 70 4.80 -18.12 -11.13
C LYS A 70 5.15 -17.00 -10.15
N LEU A 71 4.41 -15.89 -10.16
CA LEU A 71 4.73 -14.70 -9.37
C LEU A 71 4.67 -14.99 -7.86
N LEU A 72 3.48 -15.35 -7.35
CA LEU A 72 3.31 -15.59 -5.91
C LEU A 72 3.95 -16.92 -5.48
N ALA A 73 3.96 -17.93 -6.36
CA ALA A 73 4.65 -19.20 -6.10
C ALA A 73 6.16 -19.01 -5.93
N GLY A 74 6.79 -18.19 -6.78
CA GLY A 74 8.22 -17.88 -6.70
C GLY A 74 8.57 -16.95 -5.55
N LEU A 75 7.67 -16.04 -5.18
CA LEU A 75 7.90 -15.11 -4.06
C LEU A 75 7.74 -15.79 -2.69
N TYR A 76 6.89 -16.82 -2.59
CA TYR A 76 6.60 -17.53 -1.34
C TYR A 76 6.77 -19.04 -1.49
N PRO A 77 8.00 -19.54 -1.71
CA PRO A 77 8.24 -20.97 -1.83
C PRO A 77 7.87 -21.75 -0.55
N THR A 78 7.88 -21.10 0.62
CA THR A 78 7.45 -21.70 1.89
C THR A 78 5.93 -21.81 2.04
N LEU A 79 5.16 -21.04 1.27
CA LEU A 79 3.70 -21.12 1.24
C LEU A 79 3.22 -21.99 0.07
N PHE A 80 3.94 -21.96 -1.06
CA PHE A 80 3.68 -22.75 -2.26
C PHE A 80 4.81 -23.76 -2.47
N CYS A 81 4.96 -24.73 -1.56
CA CYS A 81 6.11 -25.65 -1.50
C CYS A 81 6.39 -26.42 -2.79
N TYR A 82 5.37 -26.66 -3.62
CA TYR A 82 5.51 -27.36 -4.90
C TYR A 82 5.55 -26.43 -6.11
N GLY A 83 5.55 -25.11 -5.92
CA GLY A 83 5.47 -24.13 -7.02
C GLY A 83 4.10 -24.12 -7.73
N HIS A 84 3.10 -24.78 -7.16
CA HIS A 84 1.75 -24.92 -7.70
C HIS A 84 0.70 -24.35 -6.72
N GLY A 85 -0.53 -24.18 -7.20
CA GLY A 85 -1.64 -23.68 -6.37
C GLY A 85 -1.68 -22.16 -6.22
N SER A 86 -0.85 -21.43 -6.99
CA SER A 86 -0.90 -19.98 -7.05
C SER A 86 -2.19 -19.48 -7.72
N PRO A 87 -2.64 -18.25 -7.41
CA PRO A 87 -3.68 -17.58 -8.17
C PRO A 87 -3.40 -17.44 -9.67
N GLU A 88 -4.47 -17.30 -10.44
CA GLU A 88 -4.45 -17.06 -11.89
C GLU A 88 -3.74 -18.15 -12.73
N ASP A 89 -3.69 -19.38 -12.22
CA ASP A 89 -3.21 -20.54 -12.96
C ASP A 89 -4.24 -20.98 -14.03
N GLN A 90 -3.89 -20.72 -15.29
CA GLN A 90 -4.70 -21.05 -16.46
C GLN A 90 -4.79 -22.55 -16.75
N SER A 91 -3.93 -23.38 -16.15
CA SER A 91 -4.00 -24.84 -16.30
C SER A 91 -5.15 -25.47 -15.50
N ARG A 92 -5.79 -24.71 -14.62
CA ARG A 92 -6.88 -25.20 -13.77
C ARG A 92 -8.14 -25.48 -14.61
N PRO A 93 -8.86 -26.60 -14.34
CA PRO A 93 -10.10 -26.91 -15.05
C PRO A 93 -11.24 -25.90 -14.83
N VAL A 94 -11.25 -25.24 -13.67
CA VAL A 94 -12.24 -24.24 -13.28
C VAL A 94 -11.53 -22.93 -13.04
N GLU A 95 -11.95 -21.88 -13.75
CA GLU A 95 -11.45 -20.53 -13.53
C GLU A 95 -11.91 -20.01 -12.16
N ILE A 96 -10.97 -19.46 -11.39
CA ILE A 96 -11.24 -18.87 -10.08
C ILE A 96 -10.78 -17.42 -10.11
N ASN A 97 -11.65 -16.51 -9.69
CA ASN A 97 -11.29 -15.10 -9.58
C ASN A 97 -10.13 -14.91 -8.59
N LEU A 98 -9.16 -14.05 -8.94
CA LEU A 98 -8.01 -13.71 -8.09
C LEU A 98 -8.42 -13.42 -6.63
N ARG A 99 -9.44 -12.58 -6.42
CA ARG A 99 -9.90 -12.18 -5.09
C ARG A 99 -10.51 -13.35 -4.31
N GLU A 100 -11.23 -14.24 -4.98
CA GLU A 100 -11.82 -15.42 -4.35
C GLU A 100 -10.75 -16.44 -3.97
N HIS A 101 -9.76 -16.64 -4.83
CA HIS A 101 -8.64 -17.53 -4.54
C HIS A 101 -7.80 -16.99 -3.38
N ILE A 102 -7.50 -15.70 -3.35
CA ILE A 102 -6.82 -15.06 -2.21
C ILE A 102 -7.62 -15.24 -0.92
N ARG A 103 -8.95 -15.02 -0.96
CA ARG A 103 -9.82 -15.23 0.21
C ARG A 103 -9.72 -16.67 0.71
N TYR A 104 -9.73 -17.64 -0.20
CA TYR A 104 -9.55 -19.06 0.11
C TYR A 104 -8.19 -19.31 0.78
N LEU A 105 -7.09 -18.78 0.21
CA LEU A 105 -5.75 -18.93 0.80
C LEU A 105 -5.67 -18.30 2.20
N SER A 106 -6.25 -17.13 2.40
CA SER A 106 -6.32 -16.49 3.72
C SER A 106 -7.20 -17.27 4.72
N SER A 107 -8.17 -18.05 4.24
CA SER A 107 -9.06 -18.89 5.05
C SER A 107 -8.60 -20.35 5.13
N TYR A 108 -7.36 -20.63 4.69
CA TYR A 108 -6.82 -21.98 4.69
C TYR A 108 -6.70 -22.51 6.12
N ASN A 109 -6.93 -23.82 6.30
CA ASN A 109 -7.06 -24.45 7.62
C ASN A 109 -5.88 -24.14 8.55
N ASP A 110 -4.66 -24.21 8.01
CA ASP A 110 -3.43 -24.06 8.79
C ASP A 110 -3.05 -22.59 9.02
N ARG A 111 -3.80 -21.64 8.44
CA ARG A 111 -3.60 -20.18 8.56
C ARG A 111 -2.20 -19.69 8.20
N CYS A 112 -1.41 -20.49 7.49
CA CYS A 112 -0.03 -20.16 7.12
C CYS A 112 0.04 -18.88 6.25
N PHE A 113 -0.92 -18.71 5.33
CA PHE A 113 -1.06 -17.51 4.51
C PHE A 113 -1.52 -16.29 5.31
N GLU A 114 -2.45 -16.47 6.25
CA GLU A 114 -2.96 -15.39 7.12
C GLU A 114 -1.86 -14.83 8.02
N ARG A 115 -1.03 -15.71 8.59
CA ARG A 115 0.05 -15.34 9.52
C ARG A 115 1.27 -14.73 8.82
N ASN A 116 1.42 -14.93 7.51
CA ASN A 116 2.54 -14.39 6.77
C ASN A 116 2.29 -12.92 6.42
N HIS A 117 2.90 -12.00 7.19
CA HIS A 117 2.70 -10.56 7.02
C HIS A 117 3.12 -10.03 5.64
N SER A 118 4.22 -10.53 5.07
CA SER A 118 4.66 -10.08 3.76
C SER A 118 3.72 -10.56 2.66
N PHE A 119 3.19 -11.78 2.74
CA PHE A 119 2.17 -12.29 1.82
C PHE A 119 0.92 -11.40 1.84
N ILE A 120 0.36 -11.12 3.02
CA ILE A 120 -0.81 -10.26 3.14
C ILE A 120 -0.55 -8.88 2.56
N PHE A 121 0.60 -8.28 2.84
CA PHE A 121 0.97 -6.97 2.31
C PHE A 121 1.08 -6.98 0.77
N VAL A 122 1.82 -7.93 0.20
CA VAL A 122 2.02 -8.00 -1.25
C VAL A 122 0.71 -8.26 -1.98
N VAL A 123 -0.08 -9.20 -1.50
CA VAL A 123 -1.37 -9.55 -2.12
C VAL A 123 -2.38 -8.41 -1.99
N PHE A 124 -2.38 -7.68 -0.88
CA PHE A 124 -3.21 -6.50 -0.72
C PHE A 124 -2.84 -5.40 -1.73
N ASN A 125 -1.54 -5.11 -1.88
CA ASN A 125 -1.06 -4.12 -2.86
C ASN A 125 -1.35 -4.56 -4.30
N LEU A 126 -1.16 -5.84 -4.61
CA LEU A 126 -1.53 -6.45 -5.89
C LEU A 126 -3.00 -6.18 -6.20
N LEU A 127 -3.92 -6.53 -5.29
CA LEU A 127 -5.36 -6.30 -5.47
C LEU A 127 -5.69 -4.82 -5.68
N GLN A 128 -5.08 -3.91 -4.92
CA GLN A 128 -5.29 -2.46 -5.10
C GLN A 128 -4.82 -1.97 -6.46
N ARG A 129 -3.65 -2.44 -6.94
CA ARG A 129 -3.11 -2.10 -8.26
C ARG A 129 -3.99 -2.65 -9.37
N CYS A 130 -4.44 -3.91 -9.25
CA CYS A 130 -5.38 -4.52 -10.19
C CYS A 130 -6.68 -3.71 -10.28
N ASP A 131 -7.30 -3.36 -9.14
CA ASP A 131 -8.51 -2.54 -9.11
C ASP A 131 -8.27 -1.15 -9.74
N ALA A 132 -7.16 -0.48 -9.40
CA ALA A 132 -6.82 0.83 -9.94
C ALA A 132 -6.62 0.80 -11.47
N CYS A 133 -5.84 -0.16 -11.97
CA CYS A 133 -5.58 -0.34 -13.40
C CYS A 133 -6.85 -0.70 -14.16
N PHE A 134 -7.67 -1.62 -13.64
CA PHE A 134 -8.93 -2.00 -14.25
C PHE A 134 -9.88 -0.80 -14.39
N HIS A 135 -10.03 -0.01 -13.33
CA HIS A 135 -10.88 1.18 -13.37
C HIS A 135 -10.31 2.30 -14.24
N ALA A 136 -9.00 2.49 -14.25
CA ALA A 136 -8.34 3.41 -15.17
C ALA A 136 -8.58 3.00 -16.63
N HIS A 137 -8.47 1.70 -16.95
CA HIS A 137 -8.75 1.16 -18.27
C HIS A 137 -10.22 1.39 -18.68
N LEU A 138 -11.17 1.12 -17.77
CA LEU A 138 -12.60 1.38 -18.01
C LEU A 138 -12.92 2.85 -18.29
N ILE A 139 -12.19 3.78 -17.69
CA ILE A 139 -12.35 5.22 -17.96
C ILE A 139 -11.68 5.58 -19.28
N ALA A 140 -10.47 5.08 -19.52
CA ALA A 140 -9.70 5.37 -20.73
C ALA A 140 -10.39 4.89 -22.01
N THR A 141 -11.19 3.83 -21.93
CA THR A 141 -12.00 3.29 -23.04
C THR A 141 -13.23 4.14 -23.36
N LYS A 142 -13.63 5.08 -22.51
CA LYS A 142 -14.83 5.91 -22.76
C LYS A 142 -14.56 6.99 -23.82
N PRO A 143 -15.54 7.27 -24.71
CA PRO A 143 -15.38 8.31 -25.74
C PRO A 143 -15.05 9.70 -25.18
N TYR A 144 -15.69 10.09 -24.07
CA TYR A 144 -15.44 11.40 -23.44
C TYR A 144 -14.00 11.55 -22.95
N PHE A 145 -13.36 10.45 -22.52
CA PHE A 145 -11.99 10.49 -22.03
C PHE A 145 -11.02 10.88 -23.15
N ARG A 146 -11.25 10.44 -24.39
CA ARG A 146 -10.40 10.82 -25.54
C ARG A 146 -10.37 12.33 -25.75
N VAL A 147 -11.53 12.99 -25.63
CA VAL A 147 -11.65 14.45 -25.76
C VAL A 147 -10.89 15.13 -24.61
N THR A 148 -11.13 14.70 -23.37
CA THR A 148 -10.47 15.30 -22.20
C THR A 148 -8.99 14.95 -22.10
N ALA A 149 -8.53 13.84 -22.67
CA ALA A 149 -7.12 13.44 -22.64
C ALA A 149 -6.23 14.45 -23.37
N HIS A 150 -6.67 14.96 -24.52
CA HIS A 150 -5.97 16.03 -25.24
C HIS A 150 -5.91 17.33 -24.42
N GLU A 151 -7.01 17.68 -23.74
CA GLU A 151 -7.03 18.83 -22.83
C GLU A 151 -6.05 18.62 -21.66
N ILE A 152 -6.07 17.44 -21.02
CA ILE A 152 -5.15 17.10 -19.93
C ILE A 152 -3.69 17.13 -20.39
N GLN A 153 -3.41 16.71 -21.62
CA GLN A 153 -2.06 16.78 -22.19
C GLN A 153 -1.56 18.22 -22.37
N SER A 154 -2.46 19.18 -22.57
CA SER A 154 -2.10 20.61 -22.69
C SER A 154 -1.73 21.26 -21.36
N LEU A 155 -1.91 20.56 -20.23
CA LEU A 155 -1.65 21.09 -18.90
C LEU A 155 -0.14 21.30 -18.67
N ASN A 156 0.25 22.47 -18.16
CA ASN A 156 1.64 22.79 -17.89
C ASN A 156 2.09 22.27 -16.50
N SER A 157 3.36 21.90 -16.34
CA SER A 157 3.94 21.47 -15.06
C SER A 157 3.74 22.51 -13.96
N LYS A 158 3.88 23.80 -14.31
CA LYS A 158 3.69 24.92 -13.39
C LYS A 158 2.29 24.95 -12.77
N ASP A 159 1.26 24.65 -13.56
CA ASP A 159 -0.12 24.63 -13.08
C ASP A 159 -0.35 23.49 -12.08
N ILE A 160 0.34 22.35 -12.29
CA ILE A 160 0.31 21.20 -11.37
C ILE A 160 1.03 21.53 -10.07
N GLU A 161 2.21 22.16 -10.14
CA GLU A 161 2.98 22.56 -8.97
C GLU A 161 2.21 23.55 -8.08
N ILE A 162 1.60 24.57 -8.71
CA ILE A 162 0.72 25.52 -8.01
C ILE A 162 -0.45 24.78 -7.35
N ALA A 163 -1.05 23.82 -8.05
CA ALA A 163 -2.14 23.01 -7.48
C ALA A 163 -1.70 22.16 -6.29
N LEU A 164 -0.51 21.56 -6.35
CA LEU A 164 0.05 20.78 -5.24
C LEU A 164 0.35 21.66 -4.03
N ASP A 165 0.88 22.86 -4.24
CA ASP A 165 1.14 23.82 -3.18
C ASP A 165 -0.16 24.32 -2.52
N HIS A 166 -1.22 24.54 -3.30
CA HIS A 166 -2.54 24.85 -2.75
C HIS A 166 -3.13 23.70 -1.92
N ILE A 167 -2.95 22.44 -2.36
CA ILE A 167 -3.40 21.27 -1.61
C ILE A 167 -2.62 21.12 -0.31
N SER A 168 -1.30 21.37 -0.32
CA SER A 168 -0.45 21.27 0.88
C SER A 168 -0.78 22.35 1.91
N THR A 169 -0.98 23.58 1.46
CA THR A 169 -1.30 24.75 2.31
C THR A 169 -2.78 24.84 2.71
N ARG A 170 -3.63 23.94 2.21
CA ARG A 170 -5.11 23.96 2.36
C ARG A 170 -5.76 25.27 1.93
N THR A 171 -5.10 26.05 1.08
CA THR A 171 -5.67 27.27 0.51
C THR A 171 -6.56 26.89 -0.67
N TYR A 172 -7.89 26.93 -0.46
CA TYR A 172 -8.86 26.76 -1.54
C TYR A 172 -8.88 28.03 -2.39
N SER A 173 -8.02 28.11 -3.40
CA SER A 173 -8.10 29.20 -4.37
C SER A 173 -9.29 28.98 -5.31
N SER A 174 -10.06 30.04 -5.57
CA SER A 174 -11.40 29.93 -6.17
C SER A 174 -11.43 29.67 -7.68
N GLU A 175 -10.30 29.73 -8.38
CA GLU A 175 -10.26 29.50 -9.84
C GLU A 175 -9.20 28.46 -10.21
N PRO A 176 -9.41 27.17 -9.88
CA PRO A 176 -8.56 26.11 -10.41
C PRO A 176 -8.84 25.97 -11.91
N ASN A 177 -7.79 26.05 -12.72
CA ASN A 177 -7.81 25.78 -14.17
C ASN A 177 -8.83 24.68 -14.51
N SER A 178 -9.79 24.97 -15.39
CA SER A 178 -10.90 24.05 -15.69
C SER A 178 -10.41 22.67 -16.16
N VAL A 179 -9.26 22.61 -16.82
CA VAL A 179 -8.59 21.38 -17.25
C VAL A 179 -8.01 20.60 -16.07
N LEU A 180 -7.39 21.29 -15.12
CA LEU A 180 -6.90 20.69 -13.87
C LEU A 180 -8.07 20.09 -13.07
N LYS A 181 -9.22 20.78 -13.00
CA LYS A 181 -10.42 20.25 -12.36
C LYS A 181 -10.92 18.98 -13.05
N LYS A 182 -10.87 18.90 -14.38
CA LYS A 182 -11.20 17.68 -15.15
C LYS A 182 -10.23 16.54 -14.81
N LEU A 183 -8.92 16.82 -14.72
CA LEU A 183 -7.92 15.84 -14.29
C LEU A 183 -8.21 15.31 -12.87
N LEU A 184 -8.41 16.20 -11.90
CA LEU A 184 -8.72 15.84 -10.51
C LEU A 184 -10.02 15.03 -10.40
N ASN A 185 -11.03 15.34 -11.23
CA ASN A 185 -12.25 14.55 -11.30
C ASN A 185 -11.97 13.13 -11.78
N HIS A 186 -11.15 12.93 -12.81
CA HIS A 186 -10.75 11.59 -13.24
C HIS A 186 -10.00 10.83 -12.13
N ILE A 187 -9.04 11.48 -11.47
CA ILE A 187 -8.31 10.89 -10.33
C ILE A 187 -9.28 10.50 -9.21
N LYS A 188 -10.25 11.37 -8.88
CA LYS A 188 -11.29 11.09 -7.89
C LYS A 188 -12.17 9.91 -8.31
N THR A 189 -12.53 9.79 -9.58
CA THR A 189 -13.34 8.67 -10.09
C THR A 189 -12.59 7.34 -10.00
N ILE A 190 -11.31 7.29 -10.40
CA ILE A 190 -10.47 6.08 -10.30
C ILE A 190 -10.24 5.76 -8.82
N GLY A 191 -9.75 6.74 -8.06
CA GLY A 191 -9.44 6.58 -6.65
C GLY A 191 -10.68 6.15 -5.84
N GLY A 192 -11.88 6.64 -6.16
CA GLY A 192 -13.12 6.25 -5.48
C GLY A 192 -13.44 4.75 -5.55
N ARG A 193 -12.83 4.01 -6.48
CA ARG A 193 -13.00 2.56 -6.63
C ARG A 193 -11.91 1.74 -5.94
N VAL A 194 -10.75 2.34 -5.67
CA VAL A 194 -9.68 1.68 -4.90
C VAL A 194 -10.08 1.62 -3.44
N MET A 195 -10.07 0.42 -2.86
CA MET A 195 -10.44 0.21 -1.46
C MET A 195 -9.53 1.02 -0.53
N SER A 196 -10.15 1.68 0.45
CA SER A 196 -9.47 2.53 1.44
C SER A 196 -8.72 3.73 0.84
N SER A 197 -9.05 4.19 -0.36
CA SER A 197 -8.54 5.47 -0.83
C SER A 197 -9.23 6.63 -0.09
N ALA A 198 -8.63 7.82 -0.13
CA ALA A 198 -9.27 9.02 0.42
C ALA A 198 -10.65 9.28 -0.24
N TYR A 199 -10.77 9.03 -1.54
CA TYR A 199 -11.99 9.21 -2.30
C TYR A 199 -13.05 8.15 -1.97
N SER A 200 -12.66 6.89 -1.78
CA SER A 200 -13.59 5.82 -1.40
C SER A 200 -14.15 6.06 0.01
N ARG A 201 -13.30 6.49 0.96
CA ARG A 201 -13.72 6.89 2.31
C ARG A 201 -14.66 8.08 2.29
N ALA A 202 -14.39 9.10 1.47
CA ALA A 202 -15.28 10.25 1.33
C ALA A 202 -16.66 9.82 0.79
N ALA A 203 -16.71 8.94 -0.22
CA ALA A 203 -17.96 8.41 -0.75
C ALA A 203 -18.73 7.58 0.29
N LEU A 204 -18.03 6.74 1.08
CA LEU A 204 -18.64 5.98 2.18
C LEU A 204 -19.20 6.90 3.26
N ARG A 205 -18.49 7.96 3.62
CA ARG A 205 -18.99 8.96 4.59
C ARG A 205 -20.29 9.60 4.12
N THR A 206 -20.39 9.98 2.84
CA THR A 206 -21.65 10.49 2.27
C THR A 206 -22.78 9.46 2.38
N ARG A 207 -22.50 8.17 2.13
CA ARG A 207 -23.49 7.09 2.31
C ARG A 207 -23.92 6.93 3.76
N ILE A 208 -22.99 7.00 4.71
CA ILE A 208 -23.30 6.95 6.14
C ILE A 208 -24.22 8.12 6.54
N HIS A 209 -23.94 9.34 6.08
CA HIS A 209 -24.82 10.49 6.34
C HIS A 209 -26.22 10.31 5.74
N ALA A 210 -26.32 9.77 4.52
CA ALA A 210 -27.61 9.48 3.90
C ALA A 210 -28.40 8.41 4.69
N LEU A 211 -27.71 7.39 5.21
CA LEU A 211 -28.31 6.38 6.09
C LEU A 211 -28.77 7.00 7.41
N ILE A 212 -27.97 7.87 8.02
CA ILE A 212 -28.36 8.58 9.25
C ILE A 212 -29.62 9.42 9.02
N PHE A 213 -29.68 10.11 7.89
CA PHE A 213 -30.86 10.91 7.54
C PHE A 213 -32.11 10.05 7.34
N ASN A 214 -31.99 8.88 6.71
CA ASN A 214 -33.13 8.04 6.36
C ASN A 214 -33.55 7.05 7.46
N GLN A 215 -32.60 6.54 8.25
CA GLN A 215 -32.81 5.48 9.25
C GLN A 215 -32.58 5.94 10.68
N GLY A 216 -32.21 7.21 10.88
CA GLY A 216 -31.84 7.75 12.19
C GLY A 216 -30.37 7.46 12.54
N LEU A 217 -29.94 8.01 13.68
CA LEU A 217 -28.58 7.83 14.16
C LEU A 217 -28.32 6.36 14.54
N PRO A 218 -27.16 5.78 14.18
CA PRO A 218 -26.80 4.46 14.67
C PRO A 218 -26.62 4.51 16.18
N SER A 219 -27.22 3.55 16.90
CA SER A 219 -26.92 3.33 18.31
C SER A 219 -25.57 2.62 18.43
N ILE A 220 -24.58 3.33 18.94
CA ILE A 220 -23.27 2.75 19.27
C ILE A 220 -23.33 2.33 20.74
N PHE A 221 -23.38 1.02 20.99
CA PHE A 221 -23.20 0.47 22.33
C PHE A 221 -21.71 0.22 22.56
N LEU A 222 -21.11 0.99 23.47
CA LEU A 222 -19.73 0.82 23.89
C LEU A 222 -19.70 0.40 25.36
N THR A 223 -19.32 -0.84 25.62
CA THR A 223 -19.06 -1.31 26.98
C THR A 223 -17.58 -1.11 27.29
N LEU A 224 -17.28 -0.09 28.09
CA LEU A 224 -15.94 0.10 28.64
C LEU A 224 -15.86 -0.69 29.94
N TYR A 225 -14.97 -1.68 30.01
CA TYR A 225 -14.63 -2.38 31.24
C TYR A 225 -13.24 -1.92 31.70
N PRO A 226 -13.13 -0.81 32.45
CA PRO A 226 -11.86 -0.39 33.01
C PRO A 226 -11.35 -1.45 33.98
N ALA A 227 -10.03 -1.67 34.02
CA ALA A 227 -9.41 -2.52 35.02
C ALA A 227 -9.69 -1.96 36.43
N ASP A 228 -10.03 -2.82 37.37
CA ASP A 228 -10.40 -2.47 38.75
C ASP A 228 -9.26 -1.81 39.53
N ILE A 229 -8.03 -2.30 39.38
CA ILE A 229 -6.85 -1.86 40.15
C ILE A 229 -6.03 -0.82 39.38
N HIS A 230 -6.03 -0.90 38.05
CA HIS A 230 -5.13 -0.10 37.21
C HIS A 230 -5.83 1.02 36.44
N SER A 231 -7.16 1.17 36.58
CA SER A 231 -7.86 2.29 35.97
C SER A 231 -8.12 3.39 36.99
N PRO A 232 -7.58 4.61 36.76
CA PRO A 232 -7.93 5.78 37.56
C PRO A 232 -9.44 6.03 37.63
N VAL A 233 -10.15 5.73 36.55
CA VAL A 233 -11.61 5.92 36.45
C VAL A 233 -12.33 4.94 37.39
N ALA A 234 -11.93 3.67 37.43
CA ALA A 234 -12.51 2.69 38.34
C ALA A 234 -12.25 3.04 39.81
N LEU A 235 -11.02 3.44 40.15
CA LEU A 235 -10.64 3.86 41.50
C LEU A 235 -11.34 5.14 41.96
N TYR A 236 -11.54 6.10 41.06
CA TYR A 236 -12.33 7.29 41.35
C TYR A 236 -13.77 6.94 41.72
N PHE A 237 -14.43 6.07 40.95
CA PHE A 237 -15.79 5.60 41.26
C PHE A 237 -15.85 4.73 42.54
N ALA A 238 -14.74 4.10 42.93
CA ALA A 238 -14.58 3.40 44.19
C ALA A 238 -14.32 4.34 45.40
N GLY A 239 -14.23 5.65 45.18
CA GLY A 239 -14.09 6.67 46.23
C GLY A 239 -12.64 7.09 46.53
N VAL A 240 -11.66 6.71 45.70
CA VAL A 240 -10.29 7.20 45.82
C VAL A 240 -10.23 8.65 45.33
N ASN A 241 -9.63 9.53 46.13
CA ASN A 241 -9.52 10.95 45.82
C ASN A 241 -8.46 11.19 44.73
N LEU A 242 -8.88 11.06 43.48
CA LEU A 242 -8.06 11.26 42.28
C LEU A 242 -8.56 12.48 41.52
N ASP A 243 -7.61 13.30 41.08
CA ASP A 243 -7.89 14.42 40.17
C ASP A 243 -8.06 13.90 38.73
N LEU A 244 -9.31 13.87 38.25
CA LEU A 244 -9.64 13.39 36.91
C LEU A 244 -9.25 14.38 35.80
N ASP A 245 -9.02 15.65 36.12
CA ASP A 245 -8.55 16.64 35.14
C ASP A 245 -7.07 16.42 34.81
N ASN A 246 -6.33 15.72 35.69
CA ASN A 246 -4.94 15.35 35.50
C ASN A 246 -4.73 13.82 35.54
N ILE A 247 -5.31 13.12 34.56
CA ILE A 247 -5.27 11.66 34.42
C ILE A 247 -3.84 11.09 34.46
N ARG A 248 -2.83 11.81 33.95
CA ARG A 248 -1.43 11.35 33.96
C ARG A 248 -0.89 11.22 35.39
N ALA A 249 -1.14 12.21 36.24
CA ALA A 249 -0.74 12.15 37.65
C ALA A 249 -1.44 11.01 38.40
N ALA A 250 -2.70 10.72 38.06
CA ALA A 250 -3.43 9.59 38.62
C ALA A 250 -2.83 8.23 38.20
N TYR A 251 -2.38 8.07 36.95
CA TYR A 251 -1.66 6.85 36.53
C TYR A 251 -0.33 6.67 37.25
N ASP A 252 0.45 7.76 37.42
CA ASP A 252 1.74 7.71 38.12
C ASP A 252 1.59 7.36 39.61
N TYR A 253 0.47 7.77 40.23
CA TYR A 253 0.12 7.37 41.60
C TYR A 253 -0.19 5.88 41.69
N ILE A 254 -0.98 5.35 40.76
CA ILE A 254 -1.39 3.94 40.73
C ILE A 254 -0.20 3.01 40.46
N GLN A 255 0.78 3.43 39.66
CA GLN A 255 1.99 2.63 39.39
C GLN A 255 3.02 2.62 40.53
N LYS A 256 2.94 3.60 41.45
CA LYS A 256 3.82 3.69 42.63
C LYS A 256 3.23 3.01 43.87
N SER A 257 1.93 2.72 43.85
CA SER A 257 1.19 1.93 44.84
C SER A 257 1.37 0.44 44.63
#